data_AF-A0A970AVP3-F1
#
_entry.id   AF-A0A970AVP3-F1
#
_cell.length_a   1.000
_cell.length_b   1.000
_cell.length_c   1.000
_cell.angle_alpha   90.00
_cell.angle_beta   90.00
_cell.angle_gamma   90.00
#
_symmetry.space_group_name_H-M   'P 1'
#
loop_
_entity.id
_entity.type
_entity.pdbx_description
1 polymer ?
#
loop_
_entity_poly.entity_id
_entity_poly.type
_entity_poly.pdbx_seq_one_letter_code
_entity_poly.pdbx_strand_id
1 'polypeptide(L)'
;MQADPKDAQSHRRHSQSGRPGLGQKGGQNRRAGGGGNTRRRAGQVPAGAGAGKGPDIYVYAHDRIGEWIGSGLLHAVTPNRALFDDIDPIGWRGFASGGRLWGYPLAIDAVTLVYNKALVREPPPDFDAVFTLDRALQTR
;
A
#
# COMPACT_ATOMS: atom_id res chain seq x y z
N MET A 1 -40.45 -5.13 39.04
CA MET A 1 -40.90 -6.45 38.56
C MET A 1 -42.14 -6.21 37.71
N GLN A 2 -42.14 -6.68 36.46
CA GLN A 2 -43.26 -6.72 35.47
C GLN A 2 -43.74 -5.36 34.91
N ALA A 3 -44.33 -5.24 33.72
CA ALA A 3 -44.28 -5.87 32.40
C ALA A 3 -45.33 -5.10 31.56
N ASP A 4 -45.06 -4.85 30.29
CA ASP A 4 -46.01 -4.28 29.32
C ASP A 4 -47.15 -5.27 29.00
N PRO A 5 -48.38 -4.82 28.63
CA PRO A 5 -48.92 -5.35 27.38
C PRO A 5 -49.83 -4.42 26.55
N LYS A 6 -49.90 -4.83 25.28
CA LYS A 6 -50.54 -4.28 24.07
C LYS A 6 -52.08 -4.33 24.06
N ASP A 7 -52.61 -3.71 22.98
CA ASP A 7 -53.88 -3.92 22.25
C ASP A 7 -54.87 -2.74 22.39
N ALA A 8 -55.54 -2.20 21.37
CA ALA A 8 -55.70 -2.51 19.95
C ALA A 8 -56.43 -1.33 19.23
N GLN A 9 -56.60 -1.49 17.91
CA GLN A 9 -57.56 -0.81 16.99
C GLN A 9 -57.08 0.51 16.37
N SER A 10 -57.26 0.84 15.09
CA SER A 10 -57.83 0.23 13.86
C SER A 10 -57.55 1.26 12.73
N HIS A 11 -57.09 0.94 11.52
CA HIS A 11 -57.95 0.67 10.35
C HIS A 11 -57.12 0.58 9.04
N ARG A 12 -57.50 -0.41 8.21
CA ARG A 12 -57.51 -0.50 6.72
C ARG A 12 -56.21 -0.56 5.89
N ARG A 13 -56.02 -1.75 5.29
CA ARG A 13 -55.26 -2.07 4.07
C ARG A 13 -56.08 -1.79 2.80
N HIS A 14 -55.42 -1.53 1.66
CA HIS A 14 -55.65 -2.04 0.28
C HIS A 14 -54.76 -1.20 -0.69
N SER A 15 -53.63 -1.69 -1.18
CA SER A 15 -53.40 -2.46 -2.43
C SER A 15 -54.01 -1.87 -3.71
N GLN A 16 -53.16 -1.45 -4.66
CA GLN A 16 -53.38 -1.68 -6.09
C GLN A 16 -52.08 -1.54 -6.90
N SER A 17 -51.82 -2.57 -7.69
CA SER A 17 -50.74 -2.77 -8.67
C SER A 17 -51.20 -2.41 -10.09
N GLY A 18 -50.32 -1.87 -10.95
CA GLY A 18 -50.63 -1.67 -12.38
C GLY A 18 -49.43 -1.29 -13.27
N ARG A 19 -48.68 -2.32 -13.73
CA ARG A 19 -48.07 -2.62 -15.06
C ARG A 19 -47.36 -1.54 -15.96
N PRO A 20 -46.48 -1.99 -16.90
CA PRO A 20 -45.27 -1.29 -17.34
C PRO A 20 -45.35 -0.62 -18.73
N GLY A 21 -44.55 0.45 -18.93
CA GLY A 21 -44.37 1.13 -20.22
C GLY A 21 -43.09 0.71 -20.95
N LEU A 22 -43.24 0.37 -22.23
CA LEU A 22 -42.21 0.04 -23.22
C LEU A 22 -41.73 1.28 -24.00
N GLY A 23 -40.44 1.29 -24.41
CA GLY A 23 -39.85 2.18 -25.41
C GLY A 23 -38.72 3.04 -24.82
N GLN A 24 -37.45 3.03 -25.28
CA GLN A 24 -36.95 2.92 -26.65
C GLN A 24 -35.60 2.18 -26.68
N LYS A 25 -35.40 1.37 -27.72
CA LYS A 25 -34.08 0.89 -28.16
C LYS A 25 -33.37 2.03 -28.88
N GLY A 26 -32.19 2.41 -28.40
CA GLY A 26 -31.21 3.21 -29.13
C GLY A 26 -29.84 2.57 -28.98
N GLY A 27 -29.50 1.65 -29.87
CA GLY A 27 -28.14 1.18 -30.00
C GLY A 27 -27.30 2.24 -30.68
N GLN A 28 -26.18 2.63 -30.07
CA GLN A 28 -24.99 3.07 -30.80
C GLN A 28 -23.74 2.92 -29.93
N ASN A 29 -23.02 1.87 -30.29
CA ASN A 29 -21.66 1.49 -29.95
C ASN A 29 -20.71 2.70 -29.85
N ARG A 30 -20.20 3.00 -28.64
CA ARG A 30 -18.94 3.74 -28.48
C ARG A 30 -17.98 2.87 -27.68
N ARG A 31 -17.14 2.15 -28.42
CA ARG A 31 -15.84 1.70 -27.94
C ARG A 31 -15.05 2.93 -27.50
N ALA A 32 -14.68 3.00 -26.23
CA ALA A 32 -13.51 3.72 -25.78
C ALA A 32 -12.91 2.89 -24.64
N GLY A 33 -11.71 2.38 -24.87
CA GLY A 33 -11.02 1.47 -23.97
C GLY A 33 -10.79 2.11 -22.60
N GLY A 34 -11.41 1.53 -21.58
CA GLY A 34 -10.96 1.67 -20.21
C GLY A 34 -9.76 0.74 -20.00
N GLY A 35 -8.59 1.16 -20.47
CA GLY A 35 -7.33 0.56 -20.06
C GLY A 35 -7.23 0.67 -18.55
N GLY A 36 -7.52 -0.44 -17.86
CA GLY A 36 -7.47 -0.58 -16.42
C GLY A 36 -6.09 -0.18 -15.93
N ASN A 37 -5.99 1.07 -15.50
CA ASN A 37 -4.79 1.64 -14.98
C ASN A 37 -4.60 1.06 -13.58
N THR A 38 -3.93 -0.09 -13.46
CA THR A 38 -3.44 -0.68 -12.21
C THR A 38 -2.32 0.17 -11.59
N ARG A 39 -2.43 1.50 -11.69
CA ARG A 39 -1.54 2.45 -11.05
C ARG A 39 -1.75 2.38 -9.54
N ARG A 40 -0.68 1.92 -8.88
CA ARG A 40 -0.34 2.09 -7.46
C ARG A 40 -1.20 1.28 -6.47
N ARG A 41 -0.78 0.02 -6.25
CA ARG A 41 -0.92 -0.67 -4.95
C ARG A 41 0.25 -0.39 -4.01
N ALA A 42 1.21 0.45 -4.39
CA ALA A 42 2.24 0.94 -3.50
C ALA A 42 1.61 1.98 -2.56
N GLY A 43 1.15 1.53 -1.39
CA GLY A 43 0.50 2.38 -0.40
C GLY A 43 -0.73 1.77 0.27
N GLN A 44 -1.29 0.67 -0.24
CA GLN A 44 -2.45 0.05 0.41
C GLN A 44 -1.99 -0.94 1.48
N VAL A 45 -2.63 -0.90 2.65
CA VAL A 45 -2.67 -2.01 3.61
C VAL A 45 -2.84 -3.33 2.82
N PRO A 46 -2.08 -4.39 3.14
CA PRO A 46 -2.22 -5.67 2.45
C PRO A 46 -3.69 -6.05 2.35
N ALA A 47 -4.17 -6.29 1.13
CA ALA A 47 -5.59 -6.46 0.87
C ALA A 47 -6.17 -7.57 1.75
N GLY A 48 -7.16 -7.23 2.58
CA GLY A 48 -7.82 -8.17 3.50
C GLY A 48 -7.21 -8.27 4.91
N ALA A 49 -6.05 -7.67 5.20
CA ALA A 49 -5.43 -7.73 6.53
C ALA A 49 -6.33 -7.15 7.64
N GLY A 50 -6.97 -6.00 7.39
CA GLY A 50 -7.95 -5.42 8.33
C GLY A 50 -9.23 -6.26 8.52
N ALA A 51 -9.48 -7.23 7.64
CA ALA A 51 -10.58 -8.19 7.74
C ALA A 51 -10.12 -9.58 8.23
N GLY A 52 -8.89 -9.70 8.75
CA GLY A 52 -8.30 -10.96 9.20
C GLY A 52 -7.96 -11.93 8.07
N LYS A 53 -7.92 -11.47 6.81
CA LYS A 53 -7.64 -12.25 5.61
C LYS A 53 -6.36 -11.71 4.96
N GLY A 54 -5.20 -12.03 5.52
CA GLY A 54 -3.90 -11.62 5.01
C GLY A 54 -2.86 -12.74 5.19
N PRO A 55 -1.67 -12.60 4.60
CA PRO A 55 -0.57 -13.53 4.86
C PRO A 55 -0.10 -13.39 6.31
N ASP A 56 0.47 -14.46 6.87
CA ASP A 56 1.08 -14.43 8.21
C ASP A 56 2.35 -13.56 8.25
N ILE A 57 3.11 -13.53 7.14
CA ILE A 57 4.35 -12.75 6.99
C ILE A 57 4.23 -11.87 5.75
N TYR A 58 4.59 -10.60 5.90
CA TYR A 58 4.66 -9.64 4.81
C TYR A 58 6.09 -9.09 4.69
N VAL A 59 6.68 -9.17 3.49
CA VAL A 59 8.03 -8.66 3.20
C VAL A 59 7.91 -7.34 2.46
N TYR A 60 8.33 -6.25 3.10
CA TYR A 60 8.23 -4.91 2.54
C TYR A 60 9.25 -3.96 3.18
N ALA A 61 9.43 -2.79 2.56
CA ALA A 61 10.23 -1.73 3.12
C ALA A 61 9.62 -1.17 4.43
N HIS A 62 10.49 -0.71 5.32
CA HIS A 62 10.10 -0.27 6.66
C HIS A 62 9.39 1.09 6.67
N ASP A 63 9.38 1.82 5.56
CA ASP A 63 8.75 3.15 5.40
C ASP A 63 7.23 3.14 5.68
N ARG A 64 6.59 1.98 5.59
CA ARG A 64 5.15 1.80 5.87
C ARG A 64 4.84 1.35 7.30
N ILE A 65 5.85 1.03 8.09
CA ILE A 65 5.67 0.34 9.37
C ILE A 65 4.82 1.15 10.36
N GLY A 66 4.97 2.47 10.38
CA GLY A 66 4.21 3.35 11.28
C GLY A 66 2.70 3.29 11.04
N GLU A 67 2.27 3.26 9.77
CA GLU A 67 0.84 3.12 9.43
C GLU A 67 0.28 1.76 9.87
N TRP A 68 1.06 0.69 9.67
CA TRP A 68 0.62 -0.66 10.01
C TRP A 68 0.57 -0.89 11.53
N ILE A 69 1.50 -0.29 12.28
CA ILE A 69 1.44 -0.21 13.75
C ILE A 69 0.17 0.51 14.17
N GLY A 70 -0.09 1.71 13.63
CA GLY A 70 -1.27 2.52 13.97
C GLY A 70 -2.60 1.84 13.61
N SER A 71 -2.60 0.97 12.59
CA SER A 71 -3.78 0.22 12.14
C SER A 71 -3.95 -1.13 12.86
N GLY A 72 -3.06 -1.50 13.79
CA GLY A 72 -3.14 -2.76 14.54
C GLY A 72 -2.88 -4.02 13.71
N LEU A 73 -2.14 -3.91 12.60
CA LEU A 73 -1.93 -5.00 11.65
C LEU A 73 -0.68 -5.83 11.93
N LEU A 74 0.16 -5.40 12.86
CA LEU A 74 1.44 -6.04 13.17
C LEU A 74 1.48 -6.53 14.63
N HIS A 75 2.21 -7.62 14.83
CA HIS A 75 2.66 -8.05 16.15
C HIS A 75 4.13 -7.65 16.34
N ALA A 76 4.47 -7.16 17.53
CA ALA A 76 5.86 -6.91 17.86
C ALA A 76 6.63 -8.22 17.95
N VAL A 77 7.90 -8.18 17.56
CA VAL A 77 8.81 -9.31 17.58
C VAL A 77 9.76 -9.24 18.77
N THR A 78 10.28 -10.39 19.17
CA THR A 78 11.29 -10.50 20.25
C THR A 78 12.37 -11.47 19.79
N PRO A 79 13.37 -10.99 19.02
CA PRO A 79 14.47 -11.82 18.59
C PRO A 79 15.25 -12.35 19.80
N ASN A 80 15.82 -13.55 19.68
CA ASN A 80 16.82 -14.00 20.64
C ASN A 80 18.10 -13.15 20.48
N ARG A 81 18.98 -13.21 21.49
CA ARG A 81 20.20 -12.41 21.52
C ARG A 81 21.12 -12.69 20.33
N ALA A 82 21.29 -13.96 19.96
CA ALA A 82 22.19 -14.33 18.87
C ALA A 82 21.75 -13.69 17.53
N LEU A 83 20.46 -13.73 17.21
CA LEU A 83 19.92 -13.10 16.01
C LEU A 83 19.97 -11.57 16.09
N PHE A 84 19.71 -11.01 17.27
CA PHE A 84 19.78 -9.56 17.45
C PHE A 84 21.20 -9.03 17.20
N ASP A 85 22.20 -9.71 17.75
CA ASP A 85 23.61 -9.33 17.67
C ASP A 85 24.21 -9.58 16.26
N ASP A 86 23.62 -10.46 15.44
CA ASP A 86 24.07 -10.80 14.07
C ASP A 86 23.63 -9.78 13.00
N ILE A 87 22.56 -9.01 13.26
CA ILE A 87 22.01 -8.04 12.31
C ILE A 87 22.54 -6.63 12.62
N ASP A 88 22.95 -5.89 11.58
CA ASP A 88 23.45 -4.52 11.73
C ASP A 88 22.44 -3.63 12.48
N PRO A 89 22.90 -2.84 13.48
CA PRO A 89 22.03 -1.93 14.23
C PRO A 89 21.18 -0.98 13.37
N ILE A 90 21.64 -0.59 12.16
CA ILE A 90 20.83 0.23 11.24
C ILE A 90 19.57 -0.48 10.76
N GLY A 91 19.64 -1.79 10.56
CA GLY A 91 18.50 -2.60 10.19
C GLY A 91 17.44 -2.57 11.29
N TRP A 92 17.86 -2.78 12.54
CA TRP A 92 16.96 -2.74 13.70
C TRP A 92 16.29 -1.37 13.89
N ARG A 93 17.03 -0.28 13.68
CA ARG A 93 16.47 1.09 13.81
C ARG A 93 15.28 1.32 12.87
N GLY A 94 15.29 0.76 11.66
CA GLY A 94 14.19 0.89 10.70
C GLY A 94 12.88 0.24 11.17
N PHE A 95 12.96 -0.77 12.05
CA PHE A 95 11.80 -1.50 12.57
C PHE A 95 11.47 -1.19 14.04
N ALA A 96 12.16 -0.23 14.65
CA ALA A 96 11.97 0.15 16.06
C ALA A 96 10.98 1.32 16.19
N SER A 97 9.94 1.15 17.01
CA SER A 97 8.99 2.22 17.33
C SER A 97 8.33 1.99 18.69
N GLY A 98 8.22 3.05 19.50
CA GLY A 98 7.61 2.97 20.84
C GLY A 98 8.32 1.99 21.79
N GLY A 99 9.64 1.85 21.69
CA GLY A 99 10.43 0.92 22.51
C GLY A 99 10.26 -0.56 22.14
N ARG A 100 9.64 -0.87 20.99
CA ARG A 100 9.40 -2.24 20.51
C ARG A 100 9.94 -2.42 19.09
N LEU A 101 10.23 -3.67 18.73
CA LEU A 101 10.58 -4.08 17.37
C LEU A 101 9.33 -4.63 16.68
N TRP A 102 9.12 -4.26 15.42
CA TRP A 102 7.90 -4.58 14.68
C TRP A 102 8.13 -5.41 13.41
N GLY A 103 9.35 -5.93 13.22
CA GLY A 103 9.71 -6.81 12.12
C GLY A 103 11.17 -7.24 12.17
N TYR A 104 11.55 -8.15 11.27
CA TYR A 104 12.92 -8.62 11.11
C TYR A 104 13.56 -7.94 9.88
N PRO A 105 14.71 -7.26 10.04
CA PRO A 105 15.45 -6.71 8.90
C PRO A 105 15.91 -7.83 7.98
N LEU A 106 15.68 -7.68 6.68
CA LEU A 106 16.07 -8.66 5.66
C LEU A 106 17.19 -8.14 4.75
N ALA A 107 17.07 -6.89 4.29
CA ALA A 107 18.01 -6.24 3.40
C ALA A 107 18.09 -4.74 3.71
N ILE A 108 19.20 -4.13 3.34
CA ILE A 108 19.40 -2.68 3.37
C ILE A 108 19.50 -2.21 1.93
N ASP A 109 18.55 -1.37 1.51
CA ASP A 109 18.54 -0.76 0.19
C ASP A 109 19.06 0.68 0.27
N ALA A 110 20.01 1.02 -0.60
CA ALA A 110 20.56 2.36 -0.73
C ALA A 110 20.67 2.74 -2.22
N VAL A 111 20.47 4.02 -2.51
CA VAL A 111 20.65 4.55 -3.87
C VAL A 111 22.15 4.75 -4.12
N THR A 112 22.62 4.30 -5.29
CA THR A 112 24.01 4.48 -5.73
C THR A 112 24.07 4.99 -7.17
N LEU A 113 25.17 5.66 -7.52
CA LEU A 113 25.44 6.12 -8.87
C LEU A 113 25.97 4.95 -9.72
N VAL A 114 25.24 4.60 -10.78
CA VAL A 114 25.69 3.67 -11.81
C VAL A 114 26.14 4.46 -13.04
N TYR A 115 27.36 4.23 -13.53
CA TYR A 115 27.90 4.92 -14.71
C TYR A 115 28.70 3.95 -15.61
N ASN A 116 28.76 4.28 -16.91
CA ASN A 116 29.49 3.49 -17.89
C ASN A 116 30.97 3.95 -17.98
N LYS A 117 31.89 3.10 -17.51
CA LYS A 117 33.33 3.36 -17.48
C LYS A 117 33.97 3.57 -18.87
N ALA A 118 33.34 3.08 -19.95
CA ALA A 118 33.82 3.31 -21.31
C ALA A 118 33.51 4.73 -21.80
N LEU A 119 32.44 5.35 -21.28
CA LEU A 119 32.02 6.70 -21.66
C LEU A 119 32.61 7.75 -20.72
N VAL A 120 32.68 7.42 -19.43
CA VAL A 120 33.04 8.32 -18.33
C VAL A 120 34.06 7.63 -17.43
N ARG A 121 35.31 8.11 -17.44
CA ARG A 121 36.41 7.45 -16.70
C ARG A 121 36.38 7.74 -15.21
N GLU A 122 36.06 8.98 -14.84
CA GLU A 122 35.89 9.42 -13.46
C GLU A 122 34.46 9.90 -13.26
N PRO A 123 33.71 9.36 -12.28
CA PRO A 123 32.33 9.76 -12.04
C PRO A 123 32.26 11.23 -11.58
N PRO A 124 31.17 11.95 -11.89
CA PRO A 124 31.00 13.32 -11.41
C PRO A 124 30.98 13.34 -9.87
N PRO A 125 31.75 14.24 -9.22
CA PRO A 125 31.86 14.29 -7.76
C PRO A 125 30.61 14.85 -7.07
N ASP A 126 29.78 15.58 -7.83
CA ASP A 126 28.57 16.24 -7.38
C ASP A 126 27.54 16.34 -8.52
N PHE A 127 26.35 16.85 -8.21
CA PHE A 127 25.28 17.01 -9.18
C PHE A 127 25.54 18.13 -10.20
N ASP A 128 26.31 19.17 -9.86
CA ASP A 128 26.60 20.26 -10.79
C ASP A 128 27.50 19.79 -11.94
N ALA A 129 28.47 18.93 -11.62
CA ALA A 129 29.35 18.28 -12.60
C ALA A 129 28.58 17.39 -13.60
N VAL A 130 27.39 16.90 -13.25
CA VAL A 130 26.53 16.12 -14.16
C VAL A 130 26.11 16.96 -15.37
N PHE A 131 25.78 18.24 -15.20
CA PHE A 131 25.40 19.10 -16.32
C PHE A 131 26.58 19.41 -17.26
N THR A 132 27.78 19.53 -16.71
CA THR A 132 29.00 19.67 -17.51
C THR A 132 29.30 18.39 -18.28
N LEU A 133 29.13 17.23 -17.64
CA LEU A 133 29.29 15.92 -18.27
C LEU A 133 28.27 15.70 -19.39
N ASP A 134 27.00 16.07 -19.20
CA ASP A 134 25.94 15.99 -20.21
C ASP A 134 26.32 16.78 -21.48
N ARG A 135 26.70 18.05 -21.34
CA ARG A 135 27.16 18.88 -22.48
C ARG A 135 28.34 18.25 -23.23
N ALA A 136 29.28 17.63 -22.50
CA ALA A 136 30.44 16.98 -23.11
C ALA A 136 30.07 15.68 -23.85
N LEU A 137 29.05 14.95 -23.39
CA LEU A 137 28.59 13.72 -24.03
C LEU A 137 27.68 13.98 -25.24
N GLN A 138 26.94 15.09 -25.27
CA GLN A 138 26.08 15.48 -26.40
C GLN A 138 26.85 15.82 -27.68
N THR A 139 28.14 16.14 -27.58
CA THR A 139 28.98 16.55 -28.72
C THR A 139 29.85 15.42 -29.30
N ARG A 140 29.70 14.20 -28.79
CA ARG A 140 30.42 13.00 -29.27
C ARG A 140 29.74 12.30 -30.43
#